data_AF-A0A2J7PW33-F1
#
_entry.id   AF-A0A2J7PW33-F1
#
_cell.length_a   1.000
_cell.length_b   1.000
_cell.length_c   1.000
_cell.angle_alpha   90.00
_cell.angle_beta   90.00
_cell.angle_gamma   90.00
#
_symmetry.space_group_name_H-M   'P 1'
#
loop_
_entity.id
_entity.type
_entity.pdbx_description
1 polymer ?
#
loop_
_entity_poly.entity_id
_entity_poly.type
_entity_poly.pdbx_seq_one_letter_code
_entity_poly.pdbx_strand_id
1 'polypeptide(L)'
;MSEAETPVLPPWMDKKTLELWLRTHYGDLTVTDLEVRKGTSKGDNYLSSMQRLVVSTKSGDSHHLIIKCRMEDGEAARLFSESSIYRREQEMYVSTLPRMSALLQKAMPGNFEPISPKCIYACKTFLVLEDLSATGFGMGERRKGLDLDQCLLVMRTLARFHAASVVLHEQVPDSMKEYDINFISEPVFSKPWADFFAGMSRTLAEELDTWPKEWQSYADKLRNRADLVIELVLQTVKRRETAFNVLTHGDLWVNNILLRGHASAALLVDFQLVHFTSPVLDLHYFITTSGTLEVLINHIERLLEEYHTVLCDTLTVLGYTQTPISLQELREEFDRKATYCLYSLLGPYAVMQSDPDCGFNLDDAIIRGLNPGRSMYGENYKIAVRYLLPWLESRGVFKSKN
;
A
#
# COMPACT_ATOMS: atom_id res chain seq x y z
N MET A 1 -21.19 -5.41 27.35
CA MET A 1 -20.48 -4.13 27.45
C MET A 1 -19.13 -4.42 28.10
N SER A 2 -18.10 -4.71 27.30
CA SER A 2 -16.74 -4.88 27.84
C SER A 2 -16.20 -3.50 28.20
N GLU A 3 -15.72 -3.32 29.43
CA GLU A 3 -14.97 -2.15 29.85
C GLU A 3 -13.84 -1.92 28.84
N ALA A 4 -13.81 -0.75 28.22
CA ALA A 4 -12.74 -0.39 27.30
C ALA A 4 -11.48 -0.17 28.13
N GLU A 5 -10.53 -1.10 28.05
CA GLU A 5 -9.21 -0.94 28.66
C GLU A 5 -8.59 0.38 28.20
N THR A 6 -8.29 1.25 29.17
CA THR A 6 -7.54 2.49 28.93
C THR A 6 -6.21 2.12 28.29
N PRO A 7 -5.87 2.63 27.09
CA PRO A 7 -4.63 2.25 26.43
C PRO A 7 -3.44 2.64 27.30
N VAL A 8 -2.69 1.64 27.74
CA VAL A 8 -1.52 1.82 28.60
C VAL A 8 -0.35 2.31 27.74
N LEU A 9 0.31 3.37 28.21
CA LEU A 9 1.52 3.88 27.60
C LEU A 9 2.63 2.81 27.69
N PRO A 10 3.39 2.53 26.61
CA PRO A 10 4.49 1.59 26.70
C PRO A 10 5.51 2.01 27.79
N PRO A 11 6.05 1.06 28.60
CA PRO A 11 6.90 1.40 29.75
C PRO A 11 8.18 2.19 29.40
N TRP A 12 8.65 2.06 28.17
CA TRP A 12 9.82 2.75 27.64
C TRP A 12 9.52 4.18 27.17
N MET A 13 8.26 4.61 27.21
CA MET A 13 7.86 5.95 26.82
C MET A 13 7.58 6.79 28.05
N ASP A 14 8.39 7.83 28.24
CA ASP A 14 8.19 8.84 29.27
C ASP A 14 8.34 10.25 28.68
N LYS A 15 8.01 11.27 29.49
CA LYS A 15 8.09 12.68 29.06
C LYS A 15 9.50 13.07 28.60
N LYS A 16 10.56 12.58 29.26
CA LYS A 16 11.96 12.89 28.91
C LYS A 16 12.35 12.31 27.55
N THR A 17 11.88 11.10 27.27
CA THR A 17 12.10 10.42 26.00
C THR A 17 11.39 11.15 24.86
N LEU A 18 10.14 11.56 25.08
CA LEU A 18 9.40 12.39 24.11
C LEU A 18 10.06 13.75 23.88
N GLU A 19 10.54 14.42 24.94
CA GLU A 19 11.32 15.67 24.82
C GLU A 19 12.56 15.48 23.94
N LEU A 20 13.30 14.39 24.12
CA LEU A 20 14.48 14.08 23.33
C LEU A 20 14.13 13.91 21.84
N TRP A 21 13.07 13.19 21.52
CA TRP A 21 12.66 12.94 20.14
C TRP A 21 12.06 14.17 19.47
N LEU A 22 11.26 14.96 20.18
CA LEU A 22 10.62 16.14 19.61
C LEU A 22 11.60 17.29 19.41
N ARG A 23 12.65 17.38 20.22
CA ARG A 23 13.62 18.48 20.17
C ARG A 23 14.35 18.62 18.84
N THR A 24 14.62 17.50 18.18
CA THR A 24 15.28 17.49 16.85
C THR A 24 14.41 18.10 15.76
N HIS A 25 13.08 18.15 15.94
CA HIS A 25 12.12 18.63 14.96
C HIS A 25 11.51 19.99 15.30
N TYR A 26 11.32 20.27 16.60
CA TYR A 26 10.58 21.45 17.08
C TYR A 26 11.43 22.39 17.97
N GLY A 27 12.72 22.08 18.18
CA GLY A 27 13.59 22.86 19.06
C GLY A 27 13.40 22.54 20.54
N ASP A 28 14.02 23.33 21.42
CA ASP A 28 13.95 23.10 22.86
C ASP A 28 12.51 23.24 23.38
N LEU A 29 12.00 22.17 24.00
CA LEU A 29 10.67 22.10 24.58
C LEU A 29 10.68 21.28 25.88
N THR A 30 9.65 21.50 26.70
CA THR A 30 9.38 20.76 27.93
C THR A 30 7.98 20.19 27.87
N VAL A 31 7.84 18.88 28.03
CA VAL A 31 6.55 18.18 28.00
C VAL A 31 5.89 18.30 29.37
N THR A 32 4.68 18.85 29.38
CA THR A 32 3.89 19.08 30.60
C THR A 32 2.82 18.02 30.80
N ASP A 33 2.19 17.56 29.72
CA ASP A 33 1.11 16.59 29.76
C ASP A 33 1.15 15.62 28.56
N LEU A 34 0.57 14.44 28.76
CA LEU A 34 0.51 13.37 27.77
C LEU A 34 -0.83 12.67 27.82
N GLU A 35 -1.60 12.77 26.73
CA GLU A 35 -2.85 12.03 26.57
C GLU A 35 -2.64 10.85 25.60
N VAL A 36 -3.10 9.65 25.96
CA VAL A 36 -3.03 8.45 25.12
C VAL A 36 -4.42 8.02 24.70
N ARG A 37 -4.61 7.81 23.41
CA ARG A 37 -5.86 7.31 22.82
C ARG A 37 -5.58 6.09 21.95
N LYS A 38 -6.60 5.26 21.75
CA LYS A 38 -6.50 4.11 20.84
C LYS A 38 -6.40 4.61 19.39
N GLY A 39 -5.48 4.04 18.61
CA GLY A 39 -5.20 4.48 17.24
C GLY A 39 -6.15 3.89 16.19
N THR A 40 -6.75 2.73 16.43
CA THR A 40 -7.56 2.03 15.42
C THR A 40 -8.80 1.33 15.95
N SER A 41 -9.75 1.12 15.04
CA SER A 41 -10.90 0.26 15.23
C SER A 41 -10.55 -1.20 14.90
N LYS A 42 -11.41 -2.14 15.31
CA LYS A 42 -11.24 -3.57 15.00
C LYS A 42 -11.26 -3.78 13.48
N GLY A 43 -10.24 -4.45 12.92
CA GLY A 43 -10.14 -4.76 11.48
C GLY A 43 -9.43 -3.72 10.61
N ASP A 44 -8.86 -2.65 11.20
CA ASP A 44 -8.09 -1.65 10.45
C ASP A 44 -6.60 -2.02 10.31
N ASN A 45 -6.04 -2.82 11.21
CA ASN A 45 -4.63 -3.23 11.16
C ASN A 45 -4.44 -4.73 11.39
N TYR A 46 -3.84 -5.40 10.42
CA TYR A 46 -3.51 -6.83 10.52
C TYR A 46 -2.10 -7.10 11.07
N LEU A 47 -1.16 -6.14 10.97
CA LEU A 47 0.28 -6.35 11.23
C LEU A 47 0.90 -5.41 12.27
N SER A 48 0.17 -4.40 12.75
CA SER A 48 0.68 -3.45 13.75
C SER A 48 -0.41 -2.96 14.70
N SER A 49 -0.05 -2.74 15.96
CA SER A 49 -0.90 -1.99 16.89
C SER A 49 -0.58 -0.50 16.77
N MET A 50 -1.62 0.35 16.88
CA MET A 50 -1.45 1.80 16.80
C MET A 50 -2.05 2.51 18.02
N GLN A 51 -1.31 3.50 18.52
CA GLN A 51 -1.73 4.41 19.59
C GLN A 51 -1.59 5.84 19.12
N ARG A 52 -2.52 6.71 19.52
CA ARG A 52 -2.44 8.16 19.30
C ARG A 52 -2.00 8.85 20.58
N LEU A 53 -1.15 9.87 20.46
CA LEU A 53 -0.73 10.69 21.58
C LEU A 53 -0.94 12.16 21.27
N VAL A 54 -1.34 12.89 22.31
CA VAL A 54 -1.31 14.35 22.31
C VAL A 54 -0.30 14.78 23.37
N VAL A 55 0.77 15.43 22.92
CA VAL A 55 1.86 15.89 23.77
C VAL A 55 1.74 17.40 23.95
N SER A 56 1.46 17.84 25.18
CA SER A 56 1.31 19.26 25.51
C SER A 56 2.61 19.82 26.09
N THR A 57 3.08 20.94 25.57
CA THR A 57 4.33 21.57 25.98
C THR A 57 4.11 22.77 26.90
N LYS A 58 5.17 23.17 27.62
CA LYS A 58 5.13 24.35 28.50
C LYS A 58 4.91 25.66 27.74
N SER A 59 5.25 25.73 26.45
CA SER A 59 4.95 26.88 25.58
C SER A 59 3.47 27.00 25.24
N GLY A 60 2.66 25.98 25.56
CA GLY A 60 1.24 25.93 25.20
C GLY A 60 0.97 25.23 23.87
N ASP A 61 2.00 24.70 23.20
CA ASP A 61 1.85 23.96 21.96
C ASP A 61 1.37 22.53 22.22
N SER A 62 0.68 21.95 21.23
CA SER A 62 0.27 20.54 21.25
C SER A 62 0.79 19.82 20.01
N HIS A 63 1.47 18.70 20.21
CA HIS A 63 1.96 17.83 19.15
C HIS A 63 1.16 16.54 19.11
N HIS A 64 0.53 16.26 17.97
CA HIS A 64 -0.27 15.05 17.75
C HIS A 64 0.60 13.99 17.07
N LEU A 65 0.67 12.79 17.67
CA LEU A 65 1.57 11.71 17.25
C LEU A 65 0.82 10.38 17.11
N ILE A 66 1.30 9.53 16.20
CA ILE A 66 0.92 8.12 16.10
C ILE A 66 2.13 7.27 16.45
N ILE A 67 1.95 6.31 17.36
CA ILE A 67 2.89 5.20 17.53
C ILE A 67 2.37 4.01 16.75
N LYS A 68 3.21 3.46 15.88
CA LYS A 68 2.98 2.19 15.21
C LYS A 68 3.94 1.15 15.79
N CYS A 69 3.40 0.20 16.56
CA CYS A 69 4.15 -0.91 17.16
C CYS A 69 3.92 -2.18 16.34
N ARG A 70 4.98 -2.94 16.09
CA ARG A 70 4.90 -4.22 15.38
C ARG A 70 4.14 -5.24 16.21
N MET A 71 3.29 -6.06 15.57
CA MET A 71 2.65 -7.19 16.26
C MET A 71 3.65 -8.34 16.39
N GLU A 72 3.65 -9.01 17.55
CA GLU A 72 4.49 -10.19 17.83
C GLU A 72 3.66 -11.47 18.02
N ASP A 73 2.32 -11.35 18.06
CA ASP A 73 1.40 -12.45 18.35
C ASP A 73 0.79 -13.05 17.06
N GLY A 74 0.73 -14.38 16.98
CA GLY A 74 0.19 -15.13 15.84
C GLY A 74 1.27 -15.73 14.93
N GLU A 75 0.91 -16.75 14.13
CA GLU A 75 1.86 -17.43 13.25
C GLU A 75 2.23 -16.56 12.04
N ALA A 76 1.25 -15.86 11.44
CA ALA A 76 1.52 -14.92 10.36
C ALA A 76 2.43 -13.78 10.84
N ALA A 77 2.18 -13.22 12.04
CA ALA A 77 3.02 -12.17 12.62
C ALA A 77 4.48 -12.60 12.77
N ARG A 78 4.74 -13.87 13.15
CA ARG A 78 6.09 -14.45 13.19
C ARG A 78 6.72 -14.50 11.81
N LEU A 79 6.01 -14.97 10.79
CA LEU A 79 6.51 -14.96 9.40
C LEU A 79 6.87 -13.53 8.94
N PHE A 80 6.02 -12.56 9.24
CA PHE A 80 6.30 -11.15 8.93
C PHE A 80 7.50 -10.60 9.71
N SER A 81 7.72 -11.04 10.95
CA SER A 81 8.90 -10.66 11.75
C SER A 81 10.22 -11.23 11.21
N GLU A 82 10.17 -12.38 10.53
CA GLU A 82 11.31 -13.00 9.86
C GLU A 82 11.57 -12.40 8.47
N SER A 83 10.65 -11.59 7.95
CA SER A 83 10.75 -10.92 6.65
C SER A 83 11.43 -9.55 6.73
N SER A 84 11.71 -8.98 5.56
CA SER A 84 12.37 -7.67 5.46
C SER A 84 11.46 -6.45 5.63
N ILE A 85 10.12 -6.63 5.68
CA ILE A 85 9.13 -5.52 5.62
C ILE A 85 9.37 -4.45 6.69
N TYR A 86 9.77 -4.91 7.88
CA TYR A 86 10.04 -4.12 9.05
C TYR A 86 11.33 -3.31 8.90
N ARG A 87 12.38 -3.92 8.37
CA ARG A 87 13.62 -3.20 8.06
C ARG A 87 13.38 -2.14 6.99
N ARG A 88 12.59 -2.46 5.96
CA ARG A 88 12.27 -1.54 4.86
C ARG A 88 11.50 -0.33 5.31
N GLU A 89 10.44 -0.51 6.10
CA GLU A 89 9.64 0.61 6.59
C GLU A 89 10.50 1.56 7.44
N GLN A 90 11.39 1.01 8.28
CA GLN A 90 12.33 1.81 9.06
C GLN A 90 13.28 2.61 8.15
N GLU A 91 13.90 1.96 7.16
CA GLU A 91 14.80 2.65 6.22
C GLU A 91 14.08 3.74 5.42
N MET A 92 12.83 3.49 5.04
CA MET A 92 12.00 4.49 4.35
C MET A 92 11.85 5.76 5.18
N TYR A 93 11.45 5.65 6.45
CA TYR A 93 11.24 6.83 7.30
C TYR A 93 12.54 7.49 7.78
N VAL A 94 13.62 6.73 8.00
CA VAL A 94 14.88 7.26 8.53
C VAL A 94 15.73 7.92 7.44
N SER A 95 15.69 7.41 6.21
CA SER A 95 16.69 7.71 5.17
C SER A 95 16.05 8.09 3.84
N THR A 96 15.26 7.20 3.25
CA THR A 96 14.80 7.36 1.86
C THR A 96 13.76 8.47 1.68
N LEU A 97 12.69 8.49 2.48
CA LEU A 97 11.65 9.54 2.42
C LEU A 97 12.20 10.95 2.73
N PRO A 98 13.05 11.16 3.76
CA PRO A 98 13.69 12.45 3.97
C PRO A 98 14.47 12.94 2.75
N ARG A 99 15.23 12.06 2.08
CA ARG A 99 16.02 12.41 0.89
C ARG A 99 15.12 12.73 -0.31
N MET A 100 14.07 11.93 -0.54
CA MET A 100 13.07 12.20 -1.58
C MET A 100 12.34 13.53 -1.33
N SER A 101 11.95 13.79 -0.08
CA SER A 101 11.29 15.03 0.31
C SER A 101 12.19 16.25 0.10
N ALA A 102 13.48 16.13 0.43
CA ALA A 102 14.46 17.21 0.20
C ALA A 102 14.65 17.52 -1.29
N LEU A 103 14.65 16.50 -2.15
CA LEU A 103 14.69 16.69 -3.61
C LEU A 103 13.47 17.48 -4.11
N LEU A 104 12.27 17.05 -3.73
CA LEU A 104 11.02 17.71 -4.10
C LEU A 104 10.95 19.15 -3.56
N GLN A 105 11.29 19.36 -2.30
CA GLN A 105 11.27 20.68 -1.66
C GLN A 105 12.24 21.65 -2.33
N LYS A 106 13.44 21.19 -2.69
CA LYS A 106 14.45 22.00 -3.38
C LYS A 106 14.01 22.39 -4.78
N ALA A 107 13.39 21.48 -5.51
CA ALA A 107 13.03 21.69 -6.91
C ALA A 107 11.71 22.46 -7.09
N MET A 108 10.81 22.41 -6.11
CA MET A 108 9.49 23.05 -6.16
C MET A 108 9.28 24.02 -4.98
N PRO A 109 10.15 25.04 -4.79
CA PRO A 109 9.98 25.98 -3.69
C PRO A 109 8.67 26.76 -3.85
N GLY A 110 7.79 26.69 -2.85
CA GLY A 110 6.47 27.35 -2.85
C GLY A 110 5.32 26.51 -3.43
N ASN A 111 5.60 25.37 -4.07
CA ASN A 111 4.59 24.39 -4.50
C ASN A 111 4.92 22.98 -3.98
N PHE A 112 5.68 22.90 -2.89
CA PHE A 112 6.03 21.65 -2.25
C PHE A 112 4.82 21.08 -1.50
N GLU A 113 4.38 19.92 -1.94
CA GLU A 113 3.42 19.08 -1.23
C GLU A 113 4.17 17.91 -0.60
N PRO A 114 4.12 17.74 0.73
CA PRO A 114 4.67 16.55 1.36
C PRO A 114 4.01 15.29 0.79
N ILE A 115 4.76 14.19 0.75
CA ILE A 115 4.30 12.88 0.23
C ILE A 115 4.07 11.85 1.35
N SER A 116 4.57 12.11 2.56
CA SER A 116 4.40 11.28 3.76
C SER A 116 4.32 12.16 5.02
N PRO A 117 3.80 11.63 6.14
CA PRO A 117 3.93 12.28 7.44
C PRO A 117 5.39 12.40 7.88
N LYS A 118 5.67 13.34 8.79
CA LYS A 118 6.99 13.41 9.44
C LYS A 118 7.20 12.20 10.34
N CYS A 119 8.38 11.61 10.25
CA CYS A 119 8.85 10.63 11.22
C CYS A 119 9.59 11.35 12.35
N ILE A 120 9.03 11.28 13.56
CA ILE A 120 9.63 11.87 14.76
C ILE A 120 10.74 10.96 15.29
N TYR A 121 10.46 9.65 15.35
CA TYR A 121 11.41 8.63 15.79
C TYR A 121 11.12 7.29 15.13
N ALA A 122 12.16 6.52 14.86
CA ALA A 122 12.03 5.18 14.29
C ALA A 122 13.08 4.24 14.87
N CYS A 123 12.66 3.03 15.23
CA CYS A 123 13.55 1.97 15.67
C CYS A 123 13.11 0.61 15.10
N LYS A 124 13.75 -0.46 15.58
CA LYS A 124 13.47 -1.84 15.13
C LYS A 124 12.13 -2.40 15.60
N THR A 125 11.41 -1.76 16.50
CA THR A 125 10.17 -2.32 17.07
C THR A 125 8.97 -1.40 16.91
N PHE A 126 9.20 -0.09 16.76
CA PHE A 126 8.14 0.89 16.58
C PHE A 126 8.58 2.13 15.80
N LEU A 127 7.58 2.86 15.32
CA LEU A 127 7.70 4.17 14.69
C LEU A 127 6.86 5.19 15.47
N VAL A 128 7.33 6.43 15.55
CA VAL A 128 6.60 7.60 16.05
C VAL A 128 6.47 8.57 14.90
N LEU A 129 5.24 8.73 14.41
CA LEU A 129 4.90 9.56 13.25
C LEU A 129 4.05 10.75 13.69
N GLU A 130 4.03 11.80 12.90
CA GLU A 130 3.07 12.90 13.04
C GLU A 130 1.63 12.41 12.79
N ASP A 131 0.71 12.74 13.69
CA ASP A 131 -0.72 12.50 13.51
C ASP A 131 -1.37 13.69 12.81
N LEU A 132 -1.82 13.47 11.58
CA LEU A 132 -2.39 14.51 10.73
C LEU A 132 -3.91 14.63 10.85
N SER A 133 -4.55 13.82 11.71
CA SER A 133 -6.01 13.88 11.92
C SER A 133 -6.49 15.27 12.35
N ALA A 134 -5.71 15.96 13.20
CA ALA A 134 -6.02 17.32 13.66
C ALA A 134 -5.93 18.37 12.53
N THR A 135 -5.23 18.08 11.42
CA THR A 135 -5.11 18.98 10.26
C THR A 135 -6.05 18.62 9.11
N GLY A 136 -7.07 17.79 9.40
CA GLY A 136 -8.15 17.43 8.47
C GLY A 136 -7.81 16.29 7.52
N PHE A 137 -6.70 15.57 7.75
CA PHE A 137 -6.40 14.36 7.01
C PHE A 137 -7.15 13.15 7.59
N GLY A 138 -7.66 12.29 6.71
CA GLY A 138 -8.31 11.04 7.08
C GLY A 138 -8.21 10.01 5.97
N MET A 139 -8.42 8.74 6.33
CA MET A 139 -8.50 7.66 5.36
C MET A 139 -9.85 7.67 4.63
N GLY A 140 -9.86 7.23 3.38
CA GLY A 140 -11.11 7.00 2.66
C GLY A 140 -11.89 5.80 3.20
N GLU A 141 -13.20 5.75 2.95
CA GLU A 141 -14.00 4.58 3.34
C GLU A 141 -13.79 3.44 2.34
N ARG A 142 -13.08 2.38 2.76
CA ARG A 142 -12.64 1.28 1.88
C ARG A 142 -13.72 0.59 1.05
N ARG A 143 -14.94 0.44 1.58
CA ARG A 143 -16.07 -0.20 0.86
C ARG A 143 -16.76 0.74 -0.13
N LYS A 144 -16.65 2.05 0.09
CA LYS A 144 -17.17 3.06 -0.82
C LYS A 144 -16.19 3.28 -1.99
N GLY A 145 -14.90 3.24 -1.70
CA GLY A 145 -13.85 3.57 -2.65
C GLY A 145 -13.73 5.09 -2.89
N LEU A 146 -12.72 5.46 -3.66
CA LEU A 146 -12.41 6.82 -4.06
C LEU A 146 -13.07 7.16 -5.39
N ASP A 147 -13.67 8.35 -5.49
CA ASP A 147 -14.15 8.86 -6.76
C ASP A 147 -13.01 9.33 -7.67
N LEU A 148 -13.34 9.77 -8.87
CA LEU A 148 -12.35 10.15 -9.88
C LEU A 148 -11.43 11.28 -9.41
N ASP A 149 -11.96 12.34 -8.78
CA ASP A 149 -11.15 13.49 -8.36
C ASP A 149 -10.14 13.08 -7.28
N GLN A 150 -10.56 12.23 -6.35
CA GLN A 150 -9.70 11.62 -5.35
C GLN A 150 -8.64 10.72 -5.98
N CYS A 151 -9.02 9.84 -6.90
CA CYS A 151 -8.08 8.96 -7.60
C CYS A 151 -7.04 9.76 -8.41
N LEU A 152 -7.44 10.82 -9.10
CA LEU A 152 -6.52 11.69 -9.82
C LEU A 152 -5.51 12.36 -8.88
N LEU A 153 -5.96 12.83 -7.71
CA LEU A 153 -5.05 13.37 -6.69
C LEU A 153 -4.03 12.32 -6.23
N VAL A 154 -4.46 11.08 -5.99
CA VAL A 154 -3.55 9.98 -5.61
C VAL A 154 -2.55 9.70 -6.72
N MET A 155 -2.98 9.69 -7.99
CA MET A 155 -2.05 9.53 -9.13
C MET A 155 -0.99 10.61 -9.17
N ARG A 156 -1.34 11.87 -8.87
CA ARG A 156 -0.36 12.97 -8.77
C ARG A 156 0.62 12.77 -7.61
N THR A 157 0.14 12.40 -6.42
CA THR A 157 1.01 12.13 -5.26
C THR A 157 1.94 10.95 -5.51
N LEU A 158 1.42 9.85 -6.08
CA LEU A 158 2.20 8.68 -6.45
C LEU A 158 3.25 8.99 -7.52
N ALA A 159 2.89 9.77 -8.54
CA ALA A 159 3.83 10.19 -9.59
C ALA A 159 5.00 10.99 -9.02
N ARG A 160 4.76 11.88 -8.05
CA ARG A 160 5.84 12.63 -7.36
C ARG A 160 6.72 11.73 -6.51
N PHE A 161 6.12 10.78 -5.79
CA PHE A 161 6.84 9.75 -5.04
C PHE A 161 7.76 8.93 -5.98
N HIS A 162 7.22 8.44 -7.09
CA HIS A 162 7.98 7.70 -8.09
C HIS A 162 9.09 8.53 -8.73
N ALA A 163 8.81 9.76 -9.18
CA ALA A 163 9.81 10.64 -9.78
C ALA A 163 10.98 10.94 -8.83
N ALA A 164 10.67 11.26 -7.56
CA ALA A 164 11.70 11.51 -6.55
C ALA A 164 12.59 10.29 -6.31
N SER A 165 12.02 9.08 -6.33
CA SER A 165 12.79 7.84 -6.18
C SER A 165 13.75 7.59 -7.35
N VAL A 166 13.31 7.86 -8.58
CA VAL A 166 14.12 7.69 -9.79
C VAL A 166 15.32 8.63 -9.76
N VAL A 167 15.10 9.90 -9.43
CA VAL A 167 16.17 10.89 -9.34
C VAL A 167 17.12 10.59 -8.16
N LEU A 168 16.59 10.10 -7.04
CA LEU A 168 17.42 9.65 -5.92
C LEU A 168 18.35 8.50 -6.34
N HIS A 169 17.84 7.54 -7.10
CA HIS A 169 18.62 6.43 -7.64
C HIS A 169 19.67 6.89 -8.66
N GLU A 170 19.32 7.83 -9.54
CA GLU A 170 20.27 8.41 -10.50
C GLU A 170 21.45 9.11 -9.79
N GLN A 171 21.17 9.87 -8.72
CA GLN A 171 22.20 10.57 -7.95
C GLN A 171 23.01 9.63 -7.05
N VAL A 172 22.37 8.59 -6.52
CA VAL A 172 22.99 7.61 -5.62
C VAL A 172 22.52 6.21 -6.03
N PRO A 173 23.26 5.53 -6.94
CA PRO A 173 22.86 4.23 -7.49
C PRO A 173 22.56 3.16 -6.44
N ASP A 174 23.26 3.21 -5.31
CA ASP A 174 23.11 2.25 -4.21
C ASP A 174 21.87 2.50 -3.32
N SER A 175 21.15 3.60 -3.51
CA SER A 175 20.01 3.99 -2.66
C SER A 175 18.83 3.03 -2.69
N MET A 176 18.75 2.14 -3.69
CA MET A 176 17.63 1.20 -3.86
C MET A 176 17.95 -0.24 -3.45
N LYS A 177 19.18 -0.53 -3.01
CA LYS A 177 19.65 -1.90 -2.69
C LYS A 177 18.80 -2.63 -1.65
N GLU A 178 18.30 -1.90 -0.65
CA GLU A 178 17.43 -2.46 0.41
C GLU A 178 16.04 -2.89 -0.12
N TYR A 179 15.70 -2.47 -1.33
CA TYR A 179 14.38 -2.63 -1.97
C TYR A 179 14.44 -3.50 -3.23
N ASP A 180 15.49 -4.30 -3.44
CA ASP A 180 15.67 -5.10 -4.67
C ASP A 180 14.75 -6.33 -4.73
N ILE A 181 14.43 -6.93 -3.59
CA ILE A 181 13.64 -8.17 -3.49
C ILE A 181 12.17 -7.83 -3.24
N ASN A 182 11.23 -8.31 -4.05
CA ASN A 182 9.82 -8.10 -3.73
C ASN A 182 9.42 -8.93 -2.49
N PHE A 183 8.58 -8.38 -1.62
CA PHE A 183 8.08 -9.06 -0.42
C PHE A 183 7.48 -10.45 -0.73
N ILE A 184 6.73 -10.60 -1.83
CA ILE A 184 6.12 -11.89 -2.19
C ILE A 184 7.18 -12.93 -2.62
N SER A 185 8.39 -12.48 -2.97
CA SER A 185 9.51 -13.32 -3.39
C SER A 185 10.40 -13.74 -2.23
N GLU A 186 10.14 -13.29 -1.01
CA GLU A 186 10.94 -13.69 0.15
C GLU A 186 10.71 -15.19 0.48
N PRO A 187 11.77 -15.98 0.72
CA PRO A 187 11.65 -17.44 0.89
C PRO A 187 10.68 -17.87 1.99
N VAL A 188 10.59 -17.07 3.08
CA VAL A 188 9.68 -17.32 4.21
C VAL A 188 8.21 -17.40 3.79
N PHE A 189 7.84 -16.77 2.66
CA PHE A 189 6.48 -16.79 2.14
C PHE A 189 6.22 -17.68 0.93
N SER A 190 7.21 -18.46 0.47
CA SER A 190 7.05 -19.29 -0.73
C SER A 190 5.83 -20.23 -0.66
N LYS A 191 5.75 -21.05 0.40
CA LYS A 191 4.60 -21.93 0.64
C LYS A 191 3.36 -21.15 1.10
N PRO A 192 3.45 -20.23 2.09
CA PRO A 192 2.29 -19.48 2.54
C PRO A 192 1.53 -18.74 1.43
N TRP A 193 2.23 -18.05 0.52
CA TRP A 193 1.56 -17.38 -0.60
C TRP A 193 0.99 -18.37 -1.63
N ALA A 194 1.65 -19.50 -1.86
CA ALA A 194 1.09 -20.54 -2.74
C ALA A 194 -0.25 -21.07 -2.20
N ASP A 195 -0.31 -21.43 -0.92
CA ASP A 195 -1.53 -21.94 -0.30
C ASP A 195 -2.64 -20.88 -0.29
N PHE A 196 -2.30 -19.64 0.10
CA PHE A 196 -3.25 -18.52 0.17
C PHE A 196 -3.88 -18.24 -1.20
N PHE A 197 -3.07 -18.02 -2.25
CA PHE A 197 -3.59 -17.68 -3.57
C PHE A 197 -4.29 -18.85 -4.26
N ALA A 198 -3.85 -20.10 -4.02
CA ALA A 198 -4.57 -21.28 -4.52
C ALA A 198 -5.95 -21.40 -3.86
N GLY A 199 -6.04 -21.20 -2.54
CA GLY A 199 -7.29 -21.19 -1.79
C GLY A 199 -8.25 -20.10 -2.30
N MET A 200 -7.78 -18.86 -2.43
CA MET A 200 -8.58 -17.75 -2.94
C MET A 200 -9.04 -17.95 -4.39
N SER A 201 -8.18 -18.51 -5.24
CA SER A 201 -8.52 -18.83 -6.64
C SER A 201 -9.62 -19.88 -6.73
N ARG A 202 -9.55 -20.95 -5.92
CA ARG A 202 -10.57 -22.00 -5.88
C ARG A 202 -11.89 -21.48 -5.32
N THR A 203 -11.87 -20.67 -4.27
CA THR A 203 -13.09 -20.06 -3.72
C THR A 203 -13.79 -19.16 -4.73
N LEU A 204 -13.04 -18.36 -5.51
CA LEU A 204 -13.64 -17.58 -6.60
C LEU A 204 -14.23 -18.48 -7.68
N ALA A 205 -13.56 -19.56 -8.04
CA ALA A 205 -14.10 -20.53 -9.00
C ALA A 205 -15.43 -21.15 -8.50
N GLU A 206 -15.53 -21.52 -7.23
CA GLU A 206 -16.78 -22.01 -6.62
C GLU A 206 -17.91 -20.97 -6.67
N GLU A 207 -17.58 -19.68 -6.50
CA GLU A 207 -18.57 -18.61 -6.66
C GLU A 207 -19.07 -18.53 -8.10
N LEU A 208 -18.16 -18.59 -9.07
CA LEU A 208 -18.51 -18.58 -10.49
C LEU A 208 -19.31 -19.81 -10.92
N ASP A 209 -19.16 -20.96 -10.25
CA ASP A 209 -20.00 -22.14 -10.50
C ASP A 209 -21.50 -21.84 -10.29
N THR A 210 -21.83 -20.84 -9.47
CA THR A 210 -23.22 -20.42 -9.23
C THR A 210 -23.73 -19.37 -10.20
N TRP A 211 -22.87 -18.86 -11.08
CA TRP A 211 -23.22 -17.84 -12.06
C TRP A 211 -23.71 -18.48 -13.37
N PRO A 212 -24.30 -17.68 -14.30
CA PRO A 212 -24.71 -18.16 -15.61
C PRO A 212 -23.59 -18.87 -16.39
N LYS A 213 -23.99 -19.72 -17.35
CA LYS A 213 -23.11 -20.68 -18.04
C LYS A 213 -21.87 -20.03 -18.68
N GLU A 214 -21.96 -18.78 -19.14
CA GLU A 214 -20.84 -18.05 -19.75
C GLU A 214 -19.65 -17.85 -18.78
N TRP A 215 -19.88 -17.84 -17.47
CA TRP A 215 -18.85 -17.64 -16.44
C TRP A 215 -18.10 -18.92 -16.05
N GLN A 216 -18.66 -20.08 -16.39
CA GLN A 216 -18.11 -21.39 -16.02
C GLN A 216 -16.72 -21.61 -16.63
N SER A 217 -16.48 -21.06 -17.82
CA SER A 217 -15.15 -21.10 -18.46
C SER A 217 -14.07 -20.38 -17.63
N TYR A 218 -14.42 -19.33 -16.88
CA TYR A 218 -13.50 -18.66 -15.96
C TYR A 218 -13.33 -19.46 -14.67
N ALA A 219 -14.39 -20.10 -14.16
CA ALA A 219 -14.29 -21.01 -13.03
C ALA A 219 -13.25 -22.10 -13.30
N ASP A 220 -13.32 -22.75 -14.46
CA ASP A 220 -12.35 -23.77 -14.88
C ASP A 220 -10.93 -23.22 -15.01
N LYS A 221 -10.75 -22.02 -15.60
CA LYS A 221 -9.44 -21.37 -15.71
C LYS A 221 -8.81 -21.10 -14.34
N LEU A 222 -9.59 -20.55 -13.40
CA LEU A 222 -9.13 -20.25 -12.04
C LEU A 222 -8.82 -21.52 -11.24
N ARG A 223 -9.67 -22.54 -11.36
CA ARG A 223 -9.50 -23.83 -10.67
C ARG A 223 -8.27 -24.58 -11.18
N ASN A 224 -8.11 -24.69 -12.51
CA ASN A 224 -7.00 -25.43 -13.13
C ASN A 224 -5.64 -24.73 -12.97
N ARG A 225 -5.63 -23.44 -12.66
CA ARG A 225 -4.41 -22.64 -12.48
C ARG A 225 -4.18 -22.19 -11.05
N ALA A 226 -5.00 -22.61 -10.10
CA ALA A 226 -4.96 -22.14 -8.71
C ALA A 226 -3.54 -22.23 -8.13
N ASP A 227 -2.87 -23.37 -8.32
CA ASP A 227 -1.53 -23.62 -7.80
C ASP A 227 -0.41 -22.88 -8.57
N LEU A 228 -0.72 -22.29 -9.74
CA LEU A 228 0.22 -21.53 -10.57
C LEU A 228 0.10 -20.01 -10.41
N VAL A 229 -0.97 -19.52 -9.74
CA VAL A 229 -1.23 -18.08 -9.62
C VAL A 229 0.00 -17.36 -9.08
N ILE A 230 0.52 -17.80 -7.92
CA ILE A 230 1.65 -17.11 -7.29
C ILE A 230 2.92 -17.14 -8.15
N GLU A 231 3.18 -18.23 -8.88
CA GLU A 231 4.34 -18.33 -9.77
C GLU A 231 4.26 -17.28 -10.90
N LEU A 232 3.07 -17.12 -11.50
CA LEU A 232 2.84 -16.10 -12.52
C LEU A 232 3.01 -14.69 -11.97
N VAL A 233 2.59 -14.45 -10.72
CA VAL A 233 2.80 -13.17 -10.04
C VAL A 233 4.28 -12.93 -9.75
N LEU A 234 5.03 -13.94 -9.31
CA LEU A 234 6.48 -13.87 -9.09
C LEU A 234 7.23 -13.49 -10.39
N GLN A 235 6.83 -14.07 -11.53
CA GLN A 235 7.35 -13.67 -12.84
C GLN A 235 7.00 -12.21 -13.17
N THR A 236 5.80 -11.77 -12.77
CA THR A 236 5.28 -10.43 -13.06
C THR A 236 5.98 -9.35 -12.23
N VAL A 237 6.32 -9.60 -10.96
CA VAL A 237 6.98 -8.60 -10.10
C VAL A 237 8.47 -8.44 -10.36
N LYS A 238 9.07 -9.39 -11.09
CA LYS A 238 10.50 -9.36 -11.40
C LYS A 238 10.88 -8.04 -12.10
N ARG A 239 11.89 -7.37 -11.53
CA ARG A 239 12.48 -6.16 -12.10
C ARG A 239 13.14 -6.47 -13.44
N ARG A 240 12.94 -5.58 -14.41
CA ARG A 240 13.69 -5.58 -15.68
C ARG A 240 14.69 -4.43 -15.61
N GLU A 241 15.97 -4.74 -15.48
CA GLU A 241 17.04 -3.72 -15.27
C GLU A 241 17.06 -2.63 -16.34
N THR A 242 16.71 -2.98 -17.58
CA THR A 242 16.73 -2.06 -18.73
C THR A 242 15.42 -1.27 -18.90
N ALA A 243 14.41 -1.53 -18.07
CA ALA A 243 13.14 -0.82 -18.11
C ALA A 243 13.16 0.41 -17.17
N PHE A 244 12.15 1.27 -17.32
CA PHE A 244 11.93 2.36 -16.38
C PHE A 244 11.43 1.80 -15.04
N ASN A 245 12.26 1.89 -14.00
CA ASN A 245 11.97 1.40 -12.65
C ASN A 245 11.88 2.55 -11.65
N VAL A 246 10.99 2.43 -10.69
CA VAL A 246 10.71 3.38 -9.62
C VAL A 246 10.72 2.60 -8.29
N LEU A 247 10.87 3.30 -7.18
CA LEU A 247 10.53 2.72 -5.89
C LEU A 247 9.00 2.73 -5.77
N THR A 248 8.37 1.57 -5.83
CA THR A 248 6.92 1.41 -5.62
C THR A 248 6.59 1.46 -4.14
N HIS A 249 5.39 1.91 -3.79
CA HIS A 249 4.80 1.80 -2.46
C HIS A 249 4.55 0.34 -2.08
N GLY A 250 4.06 -0.47 -3.03
CA GLY A 250 3.85 -1.92 -2.90
C GLY A 250 2.55 -2.32 -2.19
N ASP A 251 1.97 -1.42 -1.39
CA ASP A 251 0.65 -1.58 -0.74
C ASP A 251 -0.22 -0.32 -0.87
N LEU A 252 -0.37 0.21 -2.10
CA LEU A 252 -1.06 1.48 -2.32
C LEU A 252 -2.58 1.30 -2.41
N TRP A 253 -3.24 1.16 -1.26
CA TRP A 253 -4.69 1.13 -1.17
C TRP A 253 -5.25 2.26 -0.30
N VAL A 254 -6.57 2.46 -0.36
CA VAL A 254 -7.30 3.56 0.32
C VAL A 254 -7.00 3.73 1.82
N ASN A 255 -6.67 2.67 2.56
CA ASN A 255 -6.29 2.80 3.98
C ASN A 255 -4.87 3.32 4.19
N ASN A 256 -4.00 3.20 3.19
CA ASN A 256 -2.63 3.69 3.21
C ASN A 256 -2.51 5.09 2.57
N ILE A 257 -3.65 5.76 2.35
CA ILE A 257 -3.74 7.08 1.75
C ILE A 257 -4.51 7.99 2.70
N LEU A 258 -3.85 9.05 3.15
CA LEU A 258 -4.48 10.10 3.94
C LEU A 258 -4.90 11.24 3.00
N LEU A 259 -6.20 11.49 2.92
CA LEU A 259 -6.79 12.57 2.13
C LEU A 259 -7.21 13.73 3.04
N ARG A 260 -6.99 14.96 2.59
CA ARG A 260 -7.52 16.18 3.22
C ARG A 260 -8.57 16.83 2.33
N GLY A 261 -9.71 17.17 2.93
CA GLY A 261 -10.87 17.65 2.19
C GLY A 261 -11.38 16.58 1.22
N HIS A 262 -12.03 17.00 0.13
CA HIS A 262 -12.48 16.07 -0.90
C HIS A 262 -11.29 15.53 -1.72
N ALA A 263 -10.49 16.44 -2.29
CA ALA A 263 -9.31 16.13 -3.10
C ALA A 263 -8.29 17.29 -3.06
N SER A 264 -8.01 17.82 -1.87
CA SER A 264 -7.12 18.99 -1.72
C SER A 264 -5.65 18.62 -1.45
N ALA A 265 -5.39 17.53 -0.74
CA ALA A 265 -4.04 17.00 -0.53
C ALA A 265 -4.10 15.50 -0.20
N ALA A 266 -3.07 14.76 -0.60
CA ALA A 266 -2.94 13.34 -0.32
C ALA A 266 -1.52 13.01 0.17
N LEU A 267 -1.43 12.15 1.18
CA LEU A 267 -0.18 11.63 1.74
C LEU A 267 -0.23 10.11 1.76
N LEU A 268 0.91 9.49 1.56
CA LEU A 268 1.07 8.04 1.61
C LEU A 268 1.62 7.64 2.99
N VAL A 269 1.15 6.51 3.50
CA VAL A 269 1.60 5.91 4.77
C VAL A 269 1.77 4.41 4.59
N ASP A 270 2.50 3.78 5.51
CA ASP A 270 2.76 2.33 5.51
C ASP A 270 3.61 1.83 4.33
N PHE A 271 4.89 2.18 4.35
CA PHE A 271 5.87 1.85 3.30
C PHE A 271 6.56 0.49 3.52
N GLN A 272 5.86 -0.49 4.07
CA GLN A 272 6.45 -1.78 4.45
C GLN A 272 6.71 -2.72 3.24
N LEU A 273 5.96 -2.57 2.15
CA LEU A 273 6.03 -3.43 0.97
C LEU A 273 6.82 -2.82 -0.21
N VAL A 274 7.55 -1.73 0.04
CA VAL A 274 8.27 -1.01 -1.02
C VAL A 274 9.23 -1.91 -1.80
N HIS A 275 9.25 -1.74 -3.12
CA HIS A 275 10.06 -2.54 -4.05
C HIS A 275 10.51 -1.68 -5.23
N PHE A 276 11.78 -1.73 -5.59
CA PHE A 276 12.30 -1.00 -6.75
C PHE A 276 12.03 -1.80 -8.04
N THR A 277 11.04 -1.38 -8.83
CA THR A 277 10.51 -2.13 -9.97
C THR A 277 9.66 -1.25 -10.89
N SER A 278 8.92 -1.86 -11.81
CA SER A 278 8.02 -1.15 -12.72
C SER A 278 6.94 -0.36 -11.97
N PRO A 279 6.67 0.91 -12.35
CA PRO A 279 5.65 1.74 -11.71
C PRO A 279 4.23 1.17 -11.83
N VAL A 280 3.97 0.33 -12.83
CA VAL A 280 2.61 -0.16 -13.10
C VAL A 280 2.11 -1.13 -12.03
N LEU A 281 2.97 -1.65 -11.15
CA LEU A 281 2.53 -2.51 -10.06
C LEU A 281 1.65 -1.74 -9.06
N ASP A 282 2.06 -0.55 -8.65
CA ASP A 282 1.22 0.32 -7.80
C ASP A 282 -0.04 0.77 -8.55
N LEU A 283 0.06 1.03 -9.86
CA LEU A 283 -1.11 1.41 -10.66
C LEU A 283 -2.14 0.28 -10.71
N HIS A 284 -1.73 -0.96 -11.00
CA HIS A 284 -2.61 -2.13 -10.95
C HIS A 284 -3.23 -2.30 -9.56
N TYR A 285 -2.41 -2.19 -8.51
CA TYR A 285 -2.86 -2.38 -7.15
C TYR A 285 -3.90 -1.35 -6.73
N PHE A 286 -3.60 -0.06 -6.93
CA PHE A 286 -4.50 1.04 -6.56
C PHE A 286 -5.80 1.01 -7.36
N ILE A 287 -5.71 0.90 -8.69
CA ILE A 287 -6.88 0.90 -9.58
C ILE A 287 -7.82 -0.25 -9.23
N THR A 288 -7.27 -1.44 -8.97
CA THR A 288 -8.08 -2.63 -8.65
C THR A 288 -8.74 -2.52 -7.27
N THR A 289 -8.09 -1.89 -6.29
CA THR A 289 -8.48 -2.00 -4.87
C THR A 289 -9.22 -0.80 -4.31
N SER A 290 -9.03 0.39 -4.88
CA SER A 290 -9.29 1.65 -4.15
C SER A 290 -10.24 2.60 -4.84
N GLY A 291 -10.41 2.53 -6.16
CA GLY A 291 -11.41 3.31 -6.88
C GLY A 291 -12.83 2.79 -6.64
N THR A 292 -13.82 3.65 -6.82
CA THR A 292 -15.21 3.20 -7.01
C THR A 292 -15.31 2.27 -8.22
N LEU A 293 -16.38 1.47 -8.30
CA LEU A 293 -16.65 0.64 -9.47
C LEU A 293 -16.74 1.47 -10.76
N GLU A 294 -17.28 2.68 -10.68
CA GLU A 294 -17.31 3.62 -11.78
C GLU A 294 -15.88 3.88 -12.31
N VAL A 295 -14.96 4.25 -11.41
CA VAL A 295 -13.57 4.59 -11.78
C VAL A 295 -12.86 3.37 -12.36
N LEU A 296 -13.02 2.20 -11.73
CA LEU A 296 -12.43 0.95 -12.18
C LEU A 296 -12.88 0.59 -13.61
N ILE A 297 -14.14 0.84 -13.95
CA ILE A 297 -14.73 0.43 -15.23
C ILE A 297 -14.45 1.46 -16.33
N ASN A 298 -14.51 2.76 -16.01
CA ASN A 298 -14.54 3.81 -17.04
C ASN A 298 -13.29 4.70 -17.11
N HIS A 299 -12.42 4.68 -16.10
CA HIS A 299 -11.40 5.72 -15.94
C HIS A 299 -9.96 5.23 -15.82
N ILE A 300 -9.67 3.95 -16.06
CA ILE A 300 -8.29 3.41 -16.07
C ILE A 300 -7.37 4.28 -16.94
N GLU A 301 -7.76 4.56 -18.18
CA GLU A 301 -6.95 5.36 -19.10
C GLU A 301 -6.69 6.77 -18.58
N ARG A 302 -7.73 7.41 -18.02
CA ARG A 302 -7.62 8.76 -17.46
C ARG A 302 -6.64 8.81 -16.29
N LEU A 303 -6.61 7.76 -15.46
CA LEU A 303 -5.64 7.65 -14.36
C LEU A 303 -4.21 7.45 -14.85
N LEU A 304 -4.01 6.65 -15.91
CA LEU A 304 -2.69 6.45 -16.53
C LEU A 304 -2.15 7.76 -17.13
N GLU A 305 -2.99 8.51 -17.82
CA GLU A 305 -2.64 9.81 -18.41
C GLU A 305 -2.26 10.85 -17.36
N GLU A 306 -3.04 10.96 -16.28
CA GLU A 306 -2.77 11.89 -15.18
C GLU A 306 -1.45 11.53 -14.45
N TYR A 307 -1.28 10.24 -14.13
CA TYR A 307 -0.05 9.74 -13.51
C TYR A 307 1.17 10.03 -14.40
N HIS A 308 1.09 9.70 -15.69
CA HIS A 308 2.19 9.89 -16.65
C HIS A 308 2.59 11.36 -16.78
N THR A 309 1.60 12.24 -16.94
CA THR A 309 1.82 13.69 -17.06
C THR A 309 2.59 14.22 -15.87
N VAL A 310 2.11 13.95 -14.64
CA VAL A 310 2.76 14.45 -13.43
C VAL A 310 4.12 13.79 -13.19
N LEU A 311 4.29 12.53 -13.57
CA LEU A 311 5.59 11.85 -13.47
C LEU A 311 6.63 12.57 -14.35
N CYS A 312 6.31 12.82 -15.61
CA CYS A 312 7.20 13.49 -16.55
C CYS A 312 7.51 14.94 -16.14
N ASP A 313 6.50 15.70 -15.70
CA ASP A 313 6.68 17.06 -15.21
C ASP A 313 7.60 17.09 -13.99
N THR A 314 7.37 16.17 -13.05
CA THR A 314 8.18 16.10 -11.82
C THR A 314 9.61 15.67 -12.11
N LEU A 315 9.83 14.68 -12.98
CA LEU A 315 11.18 14.28 -13.41
C LEU A 315 11.93 15.43 -14.06
N THR A 316 11.25 16.22 -14.90
CA THR A 316 11.82 17.39 -15.57
C THR A 316 12.26 18.44 -14.55
N VAL A 317 11.40 18.78 -13.59
CA VAL A 317 11.70 19.79 -12.56
C VAL A 317 12.81 19.31 -11.60
N LEU A 318 12.88 18.01 -11.32
CA LEU A 318 13.95 17.41 -10.52
C LEU A 318 15.29 17.29 -11.26
N GLY A 319 15.32 17.57 -12.57
CA GLY A 319 16.54 17.53 -13.38
C GLY A 319 16.99 16.12 -13.76
N TYR A 320 16.05 15.18 -13.93
CA TYR A 320 16.35 13.83 -14.41
C TYR A 320 17.06 13.87 -15.77
N THR A 321 18.17 13.15 -15.91
CA THR A 321 19.05 13.30 -17.09
C THR A 321 18.75 12.32 -18.22
N GLN A 322 17.99 11.27 -17.95
CA GLN A 322 17.61 10.26 -18.95
C GLN A 322 16.22 10.54 -19.53
N THR A 323 15.81 9.71 -20.49
CA THR A 323 14.49 9.83 -21.11
C THR A 323 13.43 9.21 -20.19
N PRO A 324 12.39 9.97 -19.78
CA PRO A 324 11.24 9.39 -19.07
C PRO A 324 10.52 8.35 -19.91
N ILE A 325 9.82 7.42 -19.26
CA ILE A 325 8.92 6.48 -19.94
C ILE A 325 7.87 7.25 -20.75
N SER A 326 7.61 6.85 -21.99
CA SER A 326 6.51 7.40 -22.78
C SER A 326 5.16 6.83 -22.33
N LEU A 327 4.06 7.55 -22.63
CA LEU A 327 2.72 7.06 -22.29
C LEU A 327 2.39 5.74 -22.99
N GLN A 328 2.89 5.54 -24.21
CA GLN A 328 2.73 4.27 -24.92
C GLN A 328 3.47 3.12 -24.21
N GLU A 329 4.73 3.32 -23.83
CA GLU A 329 5.50 2.30 -23.08
C GLU A 329 4.86 1.99 -21.72
N LEU A 330 4.31 3.00 -21.04
CA LEU A 330 3.57 2.81 -19.79
C LEU A 330 2.34 1.93 -20.01
N ARG A 331 1.53 2.20 -21.04
CA ARG A 331 0.35 1.38 -21.41
C ARG A 331 0.74 -0.05 -21.75
N GLU A 332 1.79 -0.23 -22.54
CA GLU A 332 2.30 -1.56 -22.90
C GLU A 332 2.82 -2.34 -21.69
N GLU A 333 3.51 -1.68 -20.76
CA GLU A 333 3.97 -2.30 -19.51
C GLU A 333 2.79 -2.59 -18.57
N PHE A 334 1.77 -1.73 -18.53
CA PHE A 334 0.54 -1.96 -17.78
C PHE A 334 -0.16 -3.23 -18.27
N ASP A 335 -0.37 -3.38 -19.58
CA ASP A 335 -0.96 -4.59 -20.16
C ASP A 335 -0.08 -5.83 -19.95
N ARG A 336 1.24 -5.70 -20.12
CA ARG A 336 2.22 -6.79 -19.91
C ARG A 336 2.19 -7.34 -18.49
N LYS A 337 1.94 -6.48 -17.49
CA LYS A 337 1.89 -6.84 -16.07
C LYS A 337 0.47 -7.03 -15.53
N ALA A 338 -0.54 -7.21 -16.40
CA ALA A 338 -1.94 -7.40 -16.01
C ALA A 338 -2.20 -8.56 -15.03
N THR A 339 -1.32 -9.57 -14.97
CA THR A 339 -1.37 -10.61 -13.93
C THR A 339 -1.34 -10.03 -12.51
N TYR A 340 -0.74 -8.86 -12.30
CA TYR A 340 -0.76 -8.19 -11.00
C TYR A 340 -2.16 -7.69 -10.60
N CYS A 341 -3.02 -7.37 -11.57
CA CYS A 341 -4.45 -7.14 -11.31
C CYS A 341 -5.16 -8.42 -10.85
N LEU A 342 -4.82 -9.61 -11.41
CA LEU A 342 -5.34 -10.89 -10.90
C LEU A 342 -4.88 -11.16 -9.45
N TYR A 343 -3.62 -10.85 -9.13
CA TYR A 343 -3.11 -10.88 -7.75
C TYR A 343 -3.95 -9.99 -6.82
N SER A 344 -4.14 -8.72 -7.19
CA SER A 344 -4.92 -7.77 -6.41
C SER A 344 -6.39 -8.20 -6.26
N LEU A 345 -7.00 -8.74 -7.32
CA LEU A 345 -8.37 -9.23 -7.33
C LEU A 345 -8.56 -10.41 -6.37
N LEU A 346 -7.70 -11.44 -6.47
CA LEU A 346 -7.84 -12.67 -5.70
C LEU A 346 -7.48 -12.51 -4.22
N GLY A 347 -6.47 -11.68 -3.91
CA GLY A 347 -5.99 -11.51 -2.54
C GLY A 347 -6.51 -10.22 -1.91
N PRO A 348 -5.75 -9.11 -2.01
CA PRO A 348 -6.06 -7.85 -1.33
C PRO A 348 -7.50 -7.38 -1.48
N TYR A 349 -8.02 -7.28 -2.71
CA TYR A 349 -9.35 -6.75 -2.97
C TYR A 349 -10.46 -7.66 -2.43
N ALA A 350 -10.31 -8.98 -2.58
CA ALA A 350 -11.25 -9.95 -2.01
C ALA A 350 -11.33 -9.85 -0.48
N VAL A 351 -10.18 -9.74 0.20
CA VAL A 351 -10.13 -9.58 1.66
C VAL A 351 -10.71 -8.24 2.08
N MET A 352 -10.36 -7.16 1.38
CA MET A 352 -10.83 -5.80 1.69
C MET A 352 -12.36 -5.63 1.54
N GLN A 353 -12.96 -6.28 0.54
CA GLN A 353 -14.40 -6.22 0.28
C GLN A 353 -15.20 -7.23 1.10
N SER A 354 -14.54 -8.13 1.83
CA SER A 354 -15.21 -9.11 2.67
C SER A 354 -15.91 -8.46 3.87
N ASP A 355 -17.03 -9.04 4.28
CA ASP A 355 -17.72 -8.62 5.50
C ASP A 355 -16.80 -8.88 6.71
N PRO A 356 -16.57 -7.90 7.62
CA PRO A 356 -15.78 -8.12 8.83
C PRO A 356 -16.22 -9.33 9.68
N ASP A 357 -17.51 -9.70 9.60
CA ASP A 357 -18.10 -10.81 10.33
C ASP A 357 -18.18 -12.12 9.52
N CYS A 358 -17.61 -12.17 8.30
CA CYS A 358 -17.56 -13.41 7.51
C CYS A 358 -16.64 -14.48 8.11
N GLY A 359 -15.89 -14.15 9.16
CA GLY A 359 -14.97 -15.09 9.82
C GLY A 359 -13.62 -15.24 9.14
N PHE A 360 -13.22 -14.28 8.29
CA PHE A 360 -11.89 -14.28 7.69
C PHE A 360 -10.81 -14.19 8.77
N ASN A 361 -9.89 -15.15 8.78
CA ASN A 361 -8.76 -15.19 9.68
C ASN A 361 -7.45 -15.24 8.87
N LEU A 362 -6.54 -14.31 9.15
CA LEU A 362 -5.32 -14.16 8.38
C LEU A 362 -4.36 -15.35 8.55
N ASP A 363 -4.25 -15.91 9.76
CA ASP A 363 -3.40 -17.07 10.02
C ASP A 363 -3.92 -18.29 9.25
N ASP A 364 -5.22 -18.59 9.33
CA ASP A 364 -5.81 -19.71 8.59
C ASP A 364 -5.67 -19.53 7.07
N ALA A 365 -5.80 -18.30 6.57
CA ALA A 365 -5.67 -18.01 5.14
C ALA A 365 -4.22 -18.15 4.65
N ILE A 366 -3.25 -17.53 5.34
CA ILE A 366 -1.85 -17.53 4.93
C ILE A 366 -1.19 -18.89 5.17
N ILE A 367 -1.44 -19.53 6.31
CA ILE A 367 -0.73 -20.75 6.72
C ILE A 367 -1.38 -22.01 6.12
N ARG A 368 -2.70 -22.00 5.96
CA ARG A 368 -3.47 -23.20 5.57
C ARG A 368 -4.23 -23.05 4.25
N GLY A 369 -4.24 -21.86 3.66
CA GLY A 369 -5.05 -21.56 2.47
C GLY A 369 -6.55 -21.60 2.73
N LEU A 370 -6.99 -21.53 4.00
CA LEU A 370 -8.39 -21.61 4.38
C LEU A 370 -9.03 -20.23 4.39
N ASN A 371 -10.25 -20.12 3.85
CA ASN A 371 -11.01 -18.90 3.86
C ASN A 371 -12.50 -19.20 4.12
N PRO A 372 -13.34 -18.21 4.47
CA PRO A 372 -14.77 -18.39 4.69
C PRO A 372 -15.62 -18.85 3.49
N GLY A 373 -14.98 -19.20 2.38
CA GLY A 373 -15.63 -19.56 1.13
C GLY A 373 -16.33 -18.37 0.50
N ARG A 374 -17.37 -18.67 -0.28
CA ARG A 374 -18.11 -17.70 -1.10
C ARG A 374 -18.80 -16.59 -0.30
N SER A 375 -18.96 -16.77 1.02
CA SER A 375 -19.53 -15.78 1.93
C SER A 375 -18.70 -14.48 2.00
N MET A 376 -17.43 -14.54 1.59
CA MET A 376 -16.57 -13.35 1.50
C MET A 376 -17.03 -12.37 0.41
N TYR A 377 -17.72 -12.82 -0.63
CA TYR A 377 -17.93 -12.03 -1.83
C TYR A 377 -19.24 -11.25 -1.78
N GLY A 378 -19.15 -9.97 -1.42
CA GLY A 378 -20.25 -9.00 -1.54
C GLY A 378 -20.51 -8.58 -2.99
N GLU A 379 -21.65 -7.90 -3.23
CA GLU A 379 -22.08 -7.54 -4.59
C GLU A 379 -21.07 -6.65 -5.33
N ASN A 380 -20.46 -5.68 -4.65
CA ASN A 380 -19.44 -4.81 -5.27
C ASN A 380 -18.25 -5.62 -5.81
N TYR A 381 -17.79 -6.61 -5.04
CA TYR A 381 -16.72 -7.51 -5.48
C TYR A 381 -17.16 -8.33 -6.71
N LYS A 382 -18.40 -8.85 -6.72
CA LYS A 382 -18.94 -9.60 -7.86
C LYS A 382 -19.06 -8.74 -9.13
N ILE A 383 -19.46 -7.47 -9.01
CA ILE A 383 -19.49 -6.53 -10.14
C ILE A 383 -18.08 -6.30 -10.68
N ALA A 384 -17.10 -6.08 -9.81
CA ALA A 384 -15.70 -5.94 -10.24
C ALA A 384 -15.18 -7.20 -10.94
N VAL A 385 -15.48 -8.40 -10.43
CA VAL A 385 -15.13 -9.68 -11.08
C VAL A 385 -15.73 -9.77 -12.48
N ARG A 386 -16.99 -9.34 -12.67
CA ARG A 386 -17.64 -9.34 -13.99
C ARG A 386 -16.92 -8.46 -15.01
N TYR A 387 -16.30 -7.37 -14.56
CA TYR A 387 -15.51 -6.51 -15.42
C TYR A 387 -14.08 -7.03 -15.62
N LEU A 388 -13.42 -7.43 -14.53
CA LEU A 388 -11.99 -7.73 -14.51
C LEU A 388 -11.63 -9.06 -15.17
N LEU A 389 -12.46 -10.11 -15.06
CA LEU A 389 -12.11 -11.39 -15.68
C LEU A 389 -12.04 -11.30 -17.23
N PRO A 390 -13.02 -10.70 -17.93
CA PRO A 390 -12.88 -10.43 -19.36
C PRO A 390 -11.71 -9.50 -19.69
N TRP A 391 -11.48 -8.46 -18.88
CA TRP A 391 -10.38 -7.51 -19.06
C TRP A 391 -8.99 -8.16 -18.92
N LEU A 392 -8.84 -9.13 -18.00
CA LEU A 392 -7.64 -9.94 -17.83
C LEU A 392 -7.45 -10.92 -18.99
N GLU A 393 -8.55 -11.51 -19.48
CA GLU A 393 -8.52 -12.41 -20.64
C GLU A 393 -8.07 -11.71 -21.92
N SER A 394 -8.58 -10.50 -22.19
CA SER A 394 -8.17 -9.73 -23.38
C SER A 394 -6.67 -9.40 -23.39
N ARG A 395 -6.03 -9.40 -22.22
CA ARG A 395 -4.58 -9.20 -22.02
C ARG A 395 -3.78 -10.50 -21.95
N GLY A 396 -4.44 -11.64 -22.13
CA GLY A 396 -3.79 -12.94 -22.22
C GLY A 396 -3.36 -13.55 -20.88
N VAL A 397 -3.87 -13.06 -19.74
CA VAL A 397 -3.55 -13.61 -18.41
C VAL A 397 -3.93 -15.09 -18.30
N PHE A 398 -5.01 -15.50 -18.98
CA PHE A 398 -5.46 -16.90 -19.02
C PHE A 398 -4.96 -17.70 -20.23
N LYS A 399 -4.05 -17.17 -21.06
CA LYS A 399 -3.45 -17.95 -22.16
C LYS A 399 -2.43 -18.93 -21.57
N SER A 400 -2.34 -20.13 -22.11
CA SER A 400 -1.23 -21.04 -21.79
C SER A 400 0.01 -20.51 -22.50
N LYS A 401 1.13 -20.35 -21.79
CA LYS A 401 2.42 -20.19 -22.46
C LYS A 401 2.75 -21.57 -23.06
N ASN A 402 2.68 -21.68 -24.38
CA ASN A 402 3.14 -22.88 -25.10
C ASN A 402 4.63 -23.09 -24.90
#